data_AF-A0A509LM14-F1
#
_entry.id   AF-A0A509LM14-F1
#
_cell.length_a   1.000
_cell.length_b   1.000
_cell.length_c   1.000
_cell.angle_alpha   90.00
_cell.angle_beta   90.00
_cell.angle_gamma   90.00
#
_symmetry.space_group_name_H-M   'P 1'
#
loop_
_entity.id
_entity.type
_entity.pdbx_description
1 polymer ?
#
loop_
_entity_poly.entity_id
_entity_poly.type
_entity_poly.pdbx_seq_one_letter_code
_entity_poly.pdbx_strand_id
1 'polypeptide(L)'
;MSVSCWRIVNRNHRFLKRLTALIFLSIWISFAMISTLQASVSQSNRVTDPDFPFYPSIKPNVEFWIDIFSKFSKSQGVIHDSRNLGIIYDVVTLDTSETARGNRKNKRIKKAVIKKLKIILLNLSKGKTPLSQKEKQIAALFGLDAKPSDYKNAAFRIRCQTGLKKQFKDGLIRSGAVIDEFKRIFRSHGLPVDLIYLPCVESSYNFKAYSKFGAAGIWQFTRSTGRQYMKIGYAVDERRDPYISTVAAARLLKKNYAELKEWPLAITAYN
;
A
#
# COMPACT_ATOMS: atom_id res chain seq x y z
N MET A 1 39.77 -47.77 -56.33
CA MET A 1 40.28 -46.41 -56.13
C MET A 1 39.10 -45.45 -56.00
N SER A 2 39.03 -44.77 -54.85
CA SER A 2 38.39 -43.48 -54.54
C SER A 2 36.97 -43.13 -55.00
N VAL A 3 36.25 -42.51 -54.05
CA VAL A 3 35.00 -41.71 -54.16
C VAL A 3 33.69 -42.48 -54.28
N SER A 4 33.28 -43.23 -53.25
CA SER A 4 31.86 -43.65 -53.07
C SER A 4 31.47 -43.97 -51.61
N CYS A 5 32.05 -43.29 -50.62
CA CYS A 5 31.72 -43.49 -49.20
C CYS A 5 31.05 -42.27 -48.54
N TRP A 6 30.19 -41.56 -49.28
CA TRP A 6 29.45 -40.39 -48.74
C TRP A 6 27.94 -40.39 -49.00
N ARG A 7 27.37 -41.49 -49.51
CA ARG A 7 25.93 -41.58 -49.83
C ARG A 7 25.07 -42.36 -48.84
N ILE A 8 25.62 -42.85 -47.72
CA ILE A 8 24.90 -43.68 -46.74
C ILE A 8 24.61 -42.95 -45.41
N VAL A 9 25.12 -41.73 -45.19
CA VAL A 9 24.82 -40.95 -43.96
C VAL A 9 23.60 -40.02 -44.11
N ASN A 10 23.14 -39.75 -45.34
CA ASN A 10 22.15 -38.68 -45.56
C ASN A 10 20.68 -39.15 -45.71
N ARG A 11 20.37 -40.43 -45.44
CA ARG A 11 19.00 -40.96 -45.49
C ARG A 11 18.31 -41.09 -44.12
N ASN A 12 19.06 -40.94 -43.01
CA ASN A 12 18.52 -41.05 -41.65
C ASN A 12 18.14 -39.70 -41.00
N HIS A 13 18.46 -38.56 -41.60
CA HIS A 13 18.14 -37.25 -41.01
C HIS A 13 16.71 -36.76 -41.24
N ARG A 14 15.98 -37.29 -42.24
CA ARG A 14 14.58 -36.92 -42.49
C ARG A 14 13.58 -37.74 -41.65
N PHE A 15 13.95 -38.95 -41.24
CA PHE A 15 13.11 -39.78 -40.38
C PHE A 15 13.16 -39.31 -38.91
N LEU A 16 14.36 -38.96 -38.40
CA LEU A 16 14.49 -38.37 -37.06
C LEU A 16 13.81 -37.00 -36.92
N LYS A 17 13.78 -36.18 -37.98
CA LYS A 17 13.09 -34.87 -37.95
C LYS A 17 11.56 -34.97 -37.95
N ARG A 18 10.99 -36.09 -38.41
CA ARG A 18 9.53 -36.35 -38.34
C ARG A 18 9.12 -37.00 -37.02
N LEU A 19 10.00 -37.79 -36.40
CA LEU A 19 9.72 -38.39 -35.09
C LEU A 19 9.82 -37.36 -33.94
N THR A 20 10.74 -36.38 -34.02
CA THR A 20 10.80 -35.29 -33.03
C THR A 20 9.64 -34.30 -33.17
N ALA A 21 9.12 -34.08 -34.38
CA ALA A 21 7.95 -33.21 -34.59
C ALA A 21 6.65 -33.78 -33.99
N LEU A 22 6.49 -35.10 -33.92
CA LEU A 22 5.30 -35.75 -33.36
C LEU A 22 5.34 -35.91 -31.83
N ILE A 23 6.54 -35.91 -31.23
CA ILE A 23 6.70 -35.91 -29.75
C ILE A 23 6.57 -34.49 -29.17
N PHE A 24 6.86 -33.44 -29.96
CA PHE A 24 6.60 -32.06 -29.55
C PHE A 24 5.13 -31.62 -29.76
N LEU A 25 4.35 -32.32 -30.60
CA LEU A 25 2.93 -32.01 -30.81
C LEU A 25 2.00 -32.66 -29.76
N SER A 26 2.43 -33.73 -29.08
CA SER A 26 1.68 -34.35 -27.98
C SER A 26 2.02 -33.79 -26.59
N ILE A 27 3.07 -32.97 -26.46
CA ILE A 27 3.38 -32.21 -25.23
C ILE A 27 2.72 -30.82 -25.26
N TRP A 28 2.29 -30.35 -26.43
CA TRP A 28 1.56 -29.07 -26.56
C TRP A 28 0.04 -29.17 -26.41
N ILE A 29 -0.53 -30.38 -26.52
CA ILE A 29 -1.98 -30.59 -26.30
C ILE A 29 -2.31 -30.83 -24.81
N SER A 30 -1.32 -31.15 -23.98
CA SER A 30 -1.48 -31.20 -22.52
C SER A 30 -1.18 -29.87 -21.80
N PHE A 31 -0.77 -28.83 -22.53
CA PHE A 31 -0.60 -27.47 -21.99
C PHE A 31 -1.66 -26.48 -22.49
N ALA A 32 -2.61 -26.93 -23.31
CA ALA A 32 -3.77 -26.18 -23.77
C ALA A 32 -5.02 -26.37 -22.87
N MET A 33 -4.86 -26.95 -21.68
CA MET A 33 -5.88 -27.03 -20.63
C MET A 33 -5.49 -26.21 -19.39
N ILE A 34 -4.93 -25.03 -19.61
CA ILE A 34 -4.83 -23.98 -18.58
C ILE A 34 -5.28 -22.66 -19.21
N SER A 35 -6.52 -22.63 -19.69
CA SER A 35 -7.16 -21.37 -20.09
C SER A 35 -8.68 -21.47 -19.90
N THR A 36 -9.06 -21.35 -18.64
CA THR A 36 -10.19 -20.54 -18.15
C THR A 36 -10.38 -20.84 -16.67
N LEU A 37 -9.34 -20.58 -15.87
CA LEU A 37 -9.67 -19.85 -14.65
C LEU A 37 -10.13 -18.48 -15.17
N GLN A 38 -11.44 -18.35 -15.41
CA GLN A 38 -12.09 -17.14 -14.95
C GLN A 38 -11.61 -17.01 -13.51
N ALA A 39 -10.58 -16.19 -13.30
CA ALA A 39 -10.57 -15.38 -12.11
C ALA A 39 -11.90 -14.64 -12.20
N SER A 40 -12.95 -15.26 -11.65
CA SER A 40 -13.97 -14.53 -10.95
C SER A 40 -13.18 -13.69 -9.96
N VAL A 41 -12.72 -12.53 -10.42
CA VAL A 41 -12.63 -11.37 -9.58
C VAL A 41 -14.03 -11.36 -8.99
N SER A 42 -14.16 -11.90 -7.78
CA SER A 42 -15.30 -11.63 -6.97
C SER A 42 -15.30 -10.13 -6.89
N GLN A 43 -16.06 -9.52 -7.80
CA GLN A 43 -16.61 -8.21 -7.62
C GLN A 43 -17.47 -8.44 -6.39
N SER A 44 -16.83 -8.38 -5.22
CA SER A 44 -17.54 -8.39 -3.96
C SER A 44 -18.50 -7.24 -4.18
N ASN A 45 -19.78 -7.55 -4.29
CA ASN A 45 -20.84 -6.61 -3.98
C ASN A 45 -20.53 -6.19 -2.55
N ARG A 46 -19.59 -5.25 -2.36
CA ARG A 46 -19.39 -4.57 -1.10
C ARG A 46 -20.72 -3.85 -0.96
N VAL A 47 -21.55 -4.40 -0.08
CA VAL A 47 -22.74 -3.70 0.39
C VAL A 47 -22.31 -2.28 0.64
N THR A 48 -22.97 -1.32 -0.01
CA THR A 48 -22.69 0.08 0.20
C THR A 48 -22.99 0.36 1.67
N ASP A 49 -21.94 0.45 2.47
CA ASP A 49 -22.06 0.88 3.86
C ASP A 49 -22.48 2.35 3.82
N PRO A 50 -23.68 2.70 4.32
CA PRO A 50 -24.15 4.08 4.29
C PRO A 50 -23.27 5.00 5.14
N ASP A 51 -22.60 4.47 6.17
CA ASP A 51 -21.66 5.24 6.99
C ASP A 51 -20.31 5.42 6.28
N PHE A 52 -19.88 4.43 5.49
CA PHE A 52 -18.60 4.45 4.77
C PHE A 52 -18.76 4.19 3.27
N PRO A 53 -19.34 5.14 2.52
CA PRO A 53 -19.54 5.00 1.10
C PRO A 53 -18.21 4.93 0.35
N PHE A 54 -18.21 4.14 -0.74
CA PHE A 54 -17.06 4.01 -1.61
C PHE A 54 -17.07 5.07 -2.71
N TYR A 55 -16.00 5.87 -2.78
CA TYR A 55 -15.83 6.89 -3.82
C TYR A 55 -14.84 6.40 -4.90
N PRO A 56 -15.28 6.23 -6.16
CA PRO A 56 -14.39 5.77 -7.24
C PRO A 56 -13.16 6.67 -7.43
N SER A 57 -13.29 7.97 -7.18
CA SER A 57 -12.22 8.96 -7.32
C SER A 57 -11.02 8.72 -6.40
N ILE A 58 -11.23 8.11 -5.23
CA ILE A 58 -10.16 7.81 -4.26
C ILE A 58 -9.80 6.32 -4.23
N LYS A 59 -10.43 5.48 -5.07
CA LYS A 59 -10.16 4.04 -5.15
C LYS A 59 -8.66 3.72 -5.17
N PRO A 60 -7.82 4.36 -6.01
CA PRO A 60 -6.39 4.06 -6.04
C PRO A 60 -5.68 4.39 -4.72
N ASN A 61 -6.14 5.42 -4.01
CA ASN A 61 -5.60 5.81 -2.71
C ASN A 61 -5.93 4.76 -1.64
N VAL A 62 -7.18 4.28 -1.63
CA VAL A 62 -7.63 3.24 -0.71
C VAL A 62 -6.88 1.93 -0.97
N GLU A 63 -6.78 1.52 -2.24
CA GLU A 63 -6.04 0.30 -2.63
C GLU A 63 -4.55 0.38 -2.25
N PHE A 64 -3.91 1.53 -2.47
CA PHE A 64 -2.54 1.76 -2.04
C PHE A 64 -2.37 1.51 -0.53
N TRP A 65 -3.23 2.11 0.30
CA TRP A 65 -3.12 1.94 1.74
C TRP A 65 -3.45 0.53 2.20
N ILE A 66 -4.44 -0.13 1.59
CA ILE A 66 -4.71 -1.57 1.82
C ILE A 66 -3.43 -2.38 1.58
N ASP A 67 -2.73 -2.14 0.47
CA ASP A 67 -1.48 -2.82 0.14
C ASP A 67 -0.37 -2.53 1.17
N ILE A 68 -0.24 -1.28 1.62
CA ILE A 68 0.73 -0.91 2.68
C ILE A 68 0.45 -1.67 3.99
N PHE A 69 -0.81 -1.82 4.39
CA PHE A 69 -1.20 -2.45 5.65
C PHE A 69 -1.33 -3.99 5.57
N SER A 70 -1.47 -4.58 4.38
CA SER A 70 -1.77 -6.03 4.24
C SER A 70 -0.70 -6.82 3.48
N LYS A 71 0.01 -6.19 2.55
CA LYS A 71 0.91 -6.87 1.59
C LYS A 71 2.37 -6.57 1.88
N PHE A 72 2.74 -5.30 1.97
CA PHE A 72 4.14 -4.88 2.07
C PHE A 72 4.69 -4.98 3.49
N SER A 73 5.90 -5.52 3.63
CA SER A 73 6.61 -5.62 4.90
C SER A 73 7.52 -4.42 5.15
N LYS A 74 8.10 -4.32 6.35
CA LYS A 74 9.07 -3.26 6.72
C LYS A 74 10.34 -3.29 5.87
N SER A 75 10.69 -4.44 5.28
CA SER A 75 11.83 -4.56 4.36
C SER A 75 11.50 -4.07 2.94
N GLN A 76 10.28 -3.61 2.67
CA GLN A 76 9.87 -3.12 1.36
C GLN A 76 9.55 -1.62 1.44
N GLY A 77 10.22 -0.85 0.59
CA GLY A 77 9.93 0.56 0.34
C GLY A 77 9.23 0.75 -1.00
N VAL A 78 7.95 1.09 -0.96
CA VAL A 78 7.14 1.40 -2.14
C VAL A 78 7.44 2.82 -2.59
N ILE A 79 7.95 2.99 -3.81
CA ILE A 79 8.24 4.29 -4.42
C ILE A 79 7.03 4.71 -5.25
N HIS A 80 6.40 5.82 -4.90
CA HIS A 80 5.11 6.22 -5.48
C HIS A 80 5.02 7.74 -5.70
N ASP A 81 4.01 8.20 -6.45
CA ASP A 81 3.65 9.61 -6.56
C ASP A 81 2.83 10.05 -5.34
N SER A 82 3.13 11.21 -4.76
CA SER A 82 2.47 11.69 -3.54
C SER A 82 1.06 12.26 -3.74
N ARG A 83 0.63 12.51 -4.98
CA ARG A 83 -0.70 13.05 -5.31
C ARG A 83 -1.58 12.00 -5.98
N ASN A 84 -1.00 11.11 -6.78
CA ASN A 84 -1.70 9.98 -7.36
C ASN A 84 -1.09 8.67 -6.85
N LEU A 85 -1.67 8.11 -5.78
CA LEU A 85 -1.15 6.89 -5.14
C LEU A 85 -1.28 5.64 -6.03
N GLY A 86 -2.07 5.70 -7.10
CA GLY A 86 -2.13 4.64 -8.12
C GLY A 86 -0.83 4.51 -8.94
N ILE A 87 0.03 5.53 -8.92
CA ILE A 87 1.33 5.49 -9.62
C ILE A 87 2.40 4.96 -8.67
N ILE A 88 2.72 3.68 -8.81
CA ILE A 88 3.83 3.00 -8.12
C ILE A 88 4.99 2.82 -9.12
N TYR A 89 6.10 3.52 -8.88
CA TYR A 89 7.28 3.51 -9.75
C TYR A 89 8.18 2.29 -9.52
N ASP A 90 8.31 1.85 -8.27
CA ASP A 90 9.22 0.77 -7.87
C ASP A 90 8.92 0.25 -6.46
N VAL A 91 9.44 -0.93 -6.13
CA VAL A 91 9.48 -1.46 -4.75
C VAL A 91 10.91 -1.89 -4.44
N VAL A 92 11.52 -1.24 -3.45
CA VAL A 92 12.92 -1.47 -3.08
C VAL A 92 13.06 -2.28 -1.81
N THR A 93 14.09 -3.12 -1.74
CA THR A 93 14.45 -3.82 -0.51
C THR A 93 15.20 -2.90 0.45
N LEU A 94 14.80 -2.91 1.71
CA LEU A 94 15.31 -2.10 2.80
C LEU A 94 15.84 -2.97 3.94
N ASP A 95 16.84 -2.46 4.62
CA ASP A 95 17.43 -3.02 5.83
C ASP A 95 16.49 -2.81 7.03
N THR A 96 16.21 -3.88 7.77
CA THR A 96 15.31 -3.87 8.93
C THR A 96 16.02 -3.91 10.28
N SER A 97 17.36 -3.86 10.32
CA SER A 97 18.16 -4.04 11.54
C SER A 97 18.03 -2.91 12.59
N GLU A 98 17.32 -1.83 12.26
CA GLU A 98 17.18 -0.61 13.11
C GLU A 98 18.50 0.02 13.57
N THR A 99 19.61 -0.33 12.93
CA THR A 99 20.94 0.24 13.23
C THR A 99 21.18 1.57 12.50
N ALA A 100 22.08 2.40 13.02
CA ALA A 100 22.53 3.61 12.32
C ALA A 100 23.09 3.30 10.92
N ARG A 101 23.80 2.17 10.77
CA ARG A 101 24.32 1.68 9.48
C ARG A 101 23.19 1.31 8.52
N GLY A 102 22.21 0.53 8.99
CA GLY A 102 21.01 0.16 8.22
C GLY A 102 20.22 1.39 7.77
N ASN A 103 20.02 2.36 8.66
CA ASN A 103 19.33 3.62 8.36
C ASN A 103 20.07 4.44 7.28
N ARG A 104 21.41 4.54 7.37
CA ARG A 104 22.22 5.20 6.33
C ARG A 104 22.14 4.45 5.00
N LYS A 105 22.19 3.12 5.00
CA LYS A 105 22.04 2.27 3.81
C LYS A 105 20.68 2.51 3.14
N ASN A 106 19.59 2.47 3.91
CA ASN A 106 18.23 2.74 3.42
C ASN A 106 18.11 4.15 2.82
N LYS A 107 18.69 5.17 3.46
CA LYS A 107 18.71 6.55 2.94
C LYS A 107 19.42 6.62 1.58
N ARG A 108 20.55 5.91 1.41
CA ARG A 108 21.29 5.85 0.14
C ARG A 108 20.47 5.16 -0.95
N ILE A 109 19.87 4.01 -0.67
CA ILE A 109 19.00 3.27 -1.60
C ILE A 109 17.85 4.16 -2.10
N LYS A 110 17.08 4.74 -1.16
CA LYS A 110 15.95 5.63 -1.49
C LYS A 110 16.40 6.82 -2.34
N LYS A 111 17.50 7.49 -1.96
CA LYS A 111 18.02 8.66 -2.70
C LYS A 111 18.46 8.28 -4.13
N ALA A 112 19.11 7.14 -4.30
CA ALA A 112 19.57 6.68 -5.62
C ALA A 112 18.38 6.39 -6.56
N VAL A 113 17.38 5.66 -6.07
CA VAL A 113 16.18 5.31 -6.87
C VAL A 113 15.36 6.55 -7.20
N ILE A 114 15.10 7.43 -6.22
CA ILE A 114 14.40 8.70 -6.45
C ILE A 114 15.14 9.57 -7.46
N LYS A 115 16.48 9.67 -7.38
CA LYS A 115 17.28 10.43 -8.34
C LYS A 115 17.13 9.86 -9.76
N LYS A 116 17.20 8.54 -9.92
CA LYS A 116 17.04 7.85 -11.22
C LYS A 116 15.66 8.12 -11.82
N LEU A 117 14.59 7.95 -11.04
CA LEU A 117 13.22 8.20 -11.49
C LEU A 117 13.00 9.67 -11.84
N LYS A 118 13.55 10.60 -11.06
CA LYS A 118 13.48 12.03 -11.34
C LYS A 118 14.11 12.37 -12.70
N ILE A 119 15.26 11.78 -13.03
CA ILE A 119 15.90 11.99 -14.33
C ILE A 119 15.02 11.47 -15.46
N ILE A 120 14.46 10.27 -15.31
CA ILE A 120 13.54 9.67 -16.29
C ILE A 120 12.34 10.61 -16.53
N LEU A 121 11.65 11.02 -15.47
CA LEU A 121 10.47 11.88 -15.57
C LEU A 121 10.80 13.25 -16.18
N LEU A 122 11.95 13.84 -15.83
CA LEU A 122 12.39 15.11 -16.44
C LEU A 122 12.75 14.94 -17.92
N ASN A 123 13.30 13.80 -18.34
CA ASN A 123 13.54 13.52 -19.75
C ASN A 123 12.21 13.36 -20.53
N LEU A 124 11.26 12.60 -19.97
CA LEU A 124 9.92 12.45 -20.55
C LEU A 124 9.20 13.80 -20.67
N SER A 125 9.35 14.68 -19.67
CA SER A 125 8.78 16.05 -19.71
C SER A 125 9.35 16.95 -20.81
N LYS A 126 10.46 16.54 -21.46
CA LYS A 126 11.05 17.26 -22.60
C LYS A 126 10.66 16.65 -23.95
N GLY A 127 9.71 15.71 -23.96
CA GLY A 127 9.30 15.00 -25.17
C GLY A 127 10.32 13.98 -25.68
N LYS A 128 11.31 13.58 -24.85
CA LYS A 128 12.27 12.54 -25.25
C LYS A 128 11.56 11.18 -25.30
N THR A 129 11.71 10.49 -26.43
CA THR A 129 11.17 9.14 -26.60
C THR A 129 11.78 8.18 -25.56
N PRO A 130 10.96 7.41 -24.81
CA PRO A 130 11.47 6.43 -23.86
C PRO A 130 12.20 5.29 -24.59
N LEU A 131 13.49 5.15 -24.35
CA LEU A 131 14.34 4.17 -25.04
C LEU A 131 14.43 2.87 -24.23
N SER A 132 14.69 3.00 -22.93
CA SER A 132 14.84 1.86 -22.03
C SER A 132 13.49 1.24 -21.64
N GLN A 133 13.49 -0.04 -21.30
CA GLN A 133 12.28 -0.72 -20.79
C GLN A 133 11.70 -0.01 -19.57
N LYS A 134 12.55 0.49 -18.65
CA LYS A 134 12.09 1.21 -17.46
C LYS A 134 11.44 2.55 -17.83
N GLU A 135 11.99 3.30 -18.77
CA GLU A 135 11.36 4.56 -19.23
C GLU A 135 10.00 4.30 -19.87
N LYS A 136 9.87 3.24 -20.68
CA LYS A 136 8.59 2.83 -21.28
C LYS A 136 7.57 2.42 -20.21
N GLN A 137 7.99 1.64 -19.21
CA GLN A 137 7.16 1.29 -18.06
C GLN A 137 6.70 2.54 -17.30
N ILE A 138 7.60 3.48 -17.00
CA ILE A 138 7.23 4.71 -16.28
C ILE A 138 6.28 5.56 -17.12
N ALA A 139 6.51 5.74 -18.41
CA ALA A 139 5.62 6.48 -19.29
C ALA A 139 4.20 5.87 -19.31
N ALA A 140 4.10 4.54 -19.38
CA ALA A 140 2.81 3.84 -19.38
C ALA A 140 1.97 4.09 -18.11
N LEU A 141 2.58 4.39 -16.95
CA LEU A 141 1.86 4.68 -15.70
C LEU A 141 1.01 5.96 -15.77
N PHE A 142 1.28 6.86 -16.73
CA PHE A 142 0.57 8.14 -16.87
C PHE A 142 -0.55 8.08 -17.91
N GLY A 143 -0.72 6.96 -18.61
CA GLY A 143 -1.70 6.81 -19.68
C GLY A 143 -1.27 7.47 -21.01
N LEU A 144 -2.11 7.31 -22.03
CA LEU A 144 -1.83 7.79 -23.39
C LEU A 144 -1.95 9.32 -23.51
N ASP A 145 -2.79 9.96 -22.69
CA ASP A 145 -3.05 11.40 -22.73
C ASP A 145 -2.10 12.23 -21.84
N ALA A 146 -1.01 11.62 -21.36
CA ALA A 146 -0.07 12.23 -20.45
C ALA A 146 0.64 13.45 -21.07
N LYS A 147 0.60 14.60 -20.40
CA LYS A 147 1.22 15.84 -20.86
C LYS A 147 2.67 15.95 -20.33
N PRO A 148 3.55 16.68 -21.03
CA PRO A 148 4.89 16.98 -20.54
C PRO A 148 4.93 17.54 -19.11
N SER A 149 3.95 18.37 -18.74
CA SER A 149 3.79 18.93 -17.39
C SER A 149 3.55 17.86 -16.31
N ASP A 150 2.88 16.75 -16.64
CA ASP A 150 2.55 15.70 -15.68
C ASP A 150 3.81 15.00 -15.21
N TYR A 151 4.70 14.66 -16.15
CA TYR A 151 6.02 14.11 -15.85
C TYR A 151 6.88 15.11 -15.07
N LYS A 152 6.87 16.40 -15.47
CA LYS A 152 7.63 17.45 -14.78
C LYS A 152 7.21 17.56 -13.32
N ASN A 153 5.91 17.58 -13.04
CA ASN A 153 5.36 17.67 -11.69
C ASN A 153 5.66 16.40 -10.89
N ALA A 154 5.41 15.22 -11.48
CA ALA A 154 5.68 13.92 -10.87
C ALA A 154 7.14 13.76 -10.40
N ALA A 155 8.10 14.33 -11.15
CA ALA A 155 9.52 14.31 -10.82
C ALA A 155 9.87 14.91 -9.43
N PHE A 156 8.97 15.70 -8.85
CA PHE A 156 9.11 16.31 -7.51
C PHE A 156 8.14 15.73 -6.47
N ARG A 157 7.21 14.88 -6.89
CA ARG A 157 6.21 14.21 -6.05
C ARG A 157 6.59 12.80 -5.64
N ILE A 158 7.78 12.32 -6.03
CA ILE A 158 8.25 10.98 -5.69
C ILE A 158 8.44 10.86 -4.18
N ARG A 159 7.79 9.87 -3.56
CA ARG A 159 7.90 9.52 -2.14
C ARG A 159 8.17 8.03 -1.96
N CYS A 160 8.53 7.66 -0.74
CA CYS A 160 8.78 6.27 -0.37
C CYS A 160 8.01 5.94 0.91
N GLN A 161 7.06 5.01 0.81
CA GLN A 161 6.32 4.47 1.94
C GLN A 161 6.84 3.07 2.28
N THR A 162 7.11 2.81 3.56
CA THR A 162 7.48 1.46 4.01
C THR A 162 6.24 0.64 4.31
N GLY A 163 6.30 -0.66 4.06
CA GLY A 163 5.22 -1.56 4.42
C GLY A 163 4.97 -1.63 5.94
N LEU A 164 3.69 -1.76 6.30
CA LEU A 164 3.18 -1.77 7.68
C LEU A 164 2.48 -3.07 8.04
N LYS A 165 2.55 -4.11 7.19
CA LYS A 165 1.86 -5.39 7.38
C LYS A 165 2.02 -5.98 8.78
N LYS A 166 3.26 -6.03 9.28
CA LYS A 166 3.53 -6.61 10.60
C LYS A 166 2.94 -5.74 11.71
N GLN A 167 3.14 -4.43 11.65
CA GLN A 167 2.66 -3.47 12.64
C GLN A 167 1.14 -3.49 12.74
N PHE A 168 0.45 -3.54 11.60
CA PHE A 168 -0.99 -3.64 11.53
C PHE A 168 -1.50 -4.95 12.13
N LYS A 169 -0.91 -6.09 11.74
CA LYS A 169 -1.21 -7.40 12.32
C LYS A 169 -1.02 -7.42 13.83
N ASP A 170 0.12 -6.93 14.32
CA ASP A 170 0.41 -6.88 15.75
C ASP A 170 -0.56 -5.95 16.49
N GLY A 171 -1.00 -4.86 15.86
CA GLY A 171 -2.02 -3.96 16.39
C GLY A 171 -3.39 -4.62 16.50
N LEU A 172 -3.81 -5.37 15.49
CA LEU A 172 -5.03 -6.17 15.54
C LEU A 172 -4.99 -7.21 16.66
N ILE A 173 -3.87 -7.90 16.84
CA ILE A 173 -3.70 -8.85 17.96
C ILE A 173 -3.84 -8.13 19.30
N ARG A 174 -3.17 -6.97 19.49
CA ARG A 174 -3.30 -6.16 20.70
C ARG A 174 -4.73 -5.67 20.95
N SER A 175 -5.46 -5.34 19.89
CA SER A 175 -6.83 -4.84 20.01
C SER A 175 -7.77 -5.82 20.69
N GLY A 176 -7.52 -7.13 20.57
CA GLY A 176 -8.35 -8.19 21.14
C GLY A 176 -8.59 -8.07 22.65
N ALA A 177 -7.69 -7.43 23.39
CA ALA A 177 -7.85 -7.20 24.83
C ALA A 177 -8.93 -6.15 25.20
N VAL A 178 -9.31 -5.25 24.27
CA VAL A 178 -10.16 -4.09 24.58
C VAL A 178 -11.26 -3.82 23.56
N ILE A 179 -11.21 -4.45 22.38
CA ILE A 179 -12.05 -4.14 21.23
C ILE A 179 -13.55 -4.25 21.51
N ASP A 180 -13.97 -5.23 22.30
CA ASP A 180 -15.39 -5.43 22.61
C ASP A 180 -15.94 -4.33 23.53
N GLU A 181 -15.12 -3.85 24.47
CA GLU A 181 -15.49 -2.69 25.28
C GLU A 181 -15.53 -1.42 24.43
N PHE A 182 -14.58 -1.24 23.50
CA PHE A 182 -14.59 -0.07 22.62
C PHE A 182 -15.84 -0.06 21.73
N LYS A 183 -16.26 -1.22 21.22
CA LYS A 183 -17.52 -1.37 20.50
C LYS A 183 -18.73 -1.03 21.36
N ARG A 184 -18.76 -1.42 22.64
CA ARG A 184 -19.83 -1.06 23.58
C ARG A 184 -19.88 0.45 23.81
N ILE A 185 -18.73 1.10 24.02
CA ILE A 185 -18.63 2.56 24.16
C ILE A 185 -19.12 3.27 22.88
N PHE A 186 -18.64 2.88 21.70
CA PHE A 186 -19.05 3.53 20.45
C PHE A 186 -20.54 3.36 20.19
N ARG A 187 -21.10 2.17 20.46
CA ARG A 187 -22.53 1.92 20.36
C ARG A 187 -23.34 2.78 21.34
N SER A 188 -22.90 2.94 22.59
CA SER A 188 -23.61 3.78 23.57
C SER A 188 -23.58 5.28 23.20
N HIS A 189 -22.58 5.71 22.43
CA HIS A 189 -22.51 7.04 21.85
C HIS A 189 -23.29 7.21 20.53
N GLY A 190 -23.84 6.13 19.97
CA GLY A 190 -24.56 6.13 18.70
C GLY A 190 -23.63 6.30 17.49
N LEU A 191 -22.42 5.74 17.56
CA LEU A 191 -21.41 5.82 16.49
C LEU A 191 -21.27 4.48 15.77
N PRO A 192 -20.88 4.48 14.49
CA PRO A 192 -20.50 3.26 13.77
C PRO A 192 -19.38 2.55 14.52
N VAL A 193 -19.60 1.26 14.79
CA VAL A 193 -18.64 0.48 15.57
C VAL A 193 -17.31 0.30 14.85
N ASP A 194 -17.26 0.40 13.53
CA ASP A 194 -16.02 0.23 12.75
C ASP A 194 -15.00 1.36 12.95
N LEU A 195 -15.43 2.50 13.48
CA LEU A 195 -14.52 3.59 13.88
C LEU A 195 -13.52 3.16 14.96
N ILE A 196 -13.81 2.09 15.70
CA ILE A 196 -12.87 1.52 16.67
C ILE A 196 -11.59 1.01 16.01
N TYR A 197 -11.52 0.84 14.69
CA TYR A 197 -10.30 0.43 13.99
C TYR A 197 -9.34 1.59 13.67
N LEU A 198 -9.75 2.85 13.87
CA LEU A 198 -8.86 4.02 13.74
C LEU A 198 -7.54 3.86 14.53
N PRO A 199 -7.52 3.36 15.77
CA PRO A 199 -6.27 3.13 16.50
C PRO A 199 -5.28 2.19 15.84
N CYS A 200 -5.69 1.35 14.88
CA CYS A 200 -4.75 0.56 14.07
C CYS A 200 -3.80 1.46 13.27
N VAL A 201 -4.32 2.58 12.74
CA VAL A 201 -3.53 3.55 11.96
C VAL A 201 -2.84 4.58 12.85
N GLU A 202 -3.45 4.96 13.98
CA GLU A 202 -2.90 5.98 14.89
C GLU A 202 -1.70 5.49 15.70
N SER A 203 -1.86 4.36 16.40
CA SER A 203 -0.88 3.85 17.35
C SER A 203 -0.57 2.37 17.17
N SER A 204 -1.25 1.72 16.22
CA SER A 204 -1.35 0.26 16.16
C SER A 204 -1.80 -0.33 17.51
N TYR A 205 -2.80 0.27 18.17
CA TYR A 205 -3.28 -0.17 19.49
C TYR A 205 -2.17 -0.24 20.56
N ASN A 206 -1.20 0.69 20.53
CA ASN A 206 -0.19 0.77 21.58
C ASN A 206 -0.65 1.71 22.70
N PHE A 207 -1.02 1.14 23.84
CA PHE A 207 -1.45 1.84 25.06
C PHE A 207 -0.47 2.93 25.53
N LYS A 208 0.83 2.71 25.31
CA LYS A 208 1.92 3.59 25.75
C LYS A 208 2.45 4.48 24.62
N ALA A 209 1.76 4.53 23.47
CA ALA A 209 2.23 5.31 22.34
C ALA A 209 2.42 6.79 22.70
N TYR A 210 3.53 7.35 22.23
CA TYR A 210 3.83 8.77 22.38
C TYR A 210 4.56 9.22 21.12
N SER A 211 4.00 10.18 20.41
CA SER A 211 4.61 10.70 19.18
C SER A 211 5.62 11.79 19.49
N LYS A 212 6.52 12.03 18.52
CA LYS A 212 7.46 13.16 18.56
C LYS A 212 6.75 14.52 18.67
N PHE A 213 5.50 14.62 18.20
CA PHE A 213 4.70 15.84 18.21
C PHE A 213 3.77 15.94 19.43
N GLY A 214 3.92 15.04 20.43
CA GLY A 214 3.22 15.14 21.70
C GLY A 214 1.81 14.55 21.71
N ALA A 215 1.41 13.82 20.66
CA ALA A 215 0.23 12.96 20.71
C ALA A 215 0.51 11.72 21.58
N ALA A 216 -0.49 11.25 22.33
CA ALA A 216 -0.31 10.14 23.27
C ALA A 216 -1.48 9.16 23.28
N GLY A 217 -1.16 7.91 23.66
CA GLY A 217 -2.13 6.83 23.86
C GLY A 217 -2.62 6.18 22.57
N ILE A 218 -3.61 5.31 22.72
CA ILE A 218 -4.18 4.49 21.64
C ILE A 218 -4.73 5.37 20.52
N TRP A 219 -5.42 6.44 20.91
CA TRP A 219 -6.14 7.36 20.04
C TRP A 219 -5.31 8.56 19.58
N GLN A 220 -4.03 8.62 19.95
CA GLN A 220 -3.08 9.68 19.59
C GLN A 220 -3.63 11.11 19.79
N PHE A 221 -4.27 11.38 20.92
CA PHE A 221 -4.71 12.73 21.25
C PHE A 221 -3.51 13.67 21.46
N THR A 222 -3.50 14.81 20.77
CA THR A 222 -2.63 15.93 21.11
C THR A 222 -3.02 16.51 22.47
N ARG A 223 -2.10 17.23 23.13
CA ARG A 223 -2.38 17.82 24.45
C ARG A 223 -3.49 18.87 24.39
N SER A 224 -3.55 19.66 23.31
CA SER A 224 -4.57 20.70 23.12
C SER A 224 -5.96 20.09 22.92
N THR A 225 -6.09 19.11 22.03
CA THR A 225 -7.36 18.44 21.76
C THR A 225 -7.81 17.62 22.97
N GLY A 226 -6.92 16.83 23.56
CA GLY A 226 -7.26 15.97 24.69
C GLY A 226 -7.78 16.75 25.90
N ARG A 227 -7.26 17.94 26.20
CA ARG A 227 -7.73 18.79 27.32
C ARG A 227 -9.21 19.19 27.23
N GLN A 228 -9.82 19.13 26.05
CA GLN A 228 -11.25 19.41 25.86
C GLN A 228 -12.14 18.24 26.33
N TYR A 229 -11.57 17.04 26.47
CA TYR A 229 -12.33 15.80 26.70
C TYR A 229 -11.87 15.01 27.93
N MET A 230 -10.67 15.27 28.43
CA MET A 230 -10.04 14.47 29.48
C MET A 230 -8.94 15.24 30.22
N LYS A 231 -8.53 14.76 31.40
CA LYS A 231 -7.58 15.40 32.30
C LYS A 231 -6.14 15.14 31.83
N ILE A 232 -5.43 16.21 31.49
CA ILE A 232 -4.00 16.19 31.16
C ILE A 232 -3.24 17.20 32.01
N GLY A 233 -2.63 16.69 33.08
CA GLY A 233 -1.76 17.41 34.00
C GLY A 233 -0.32 16.91 33.97
N TYR A 234 0.42 17.23 35.03
CA TYR A 234 1.76 16.71 35.28
C TYR A 234 1.70 15.32 35.95
N ALA A 235 0.81 15.16 36.93
CA ALA A 235 0.64 13.91 37.68
C ALA A 235 -0.28 12.88 36.98
N VAL A 236 -1.19 13.33 36.12
CA VAL A 236 -2.20 12.49 35.46
C VAL A 236 -2.26 12.83 33.97
N ASP A 237 -2.20 11.82 33.10
CA ASP A 237 -2.39 11.95 31.65
C ASP A 237 -3.32 10.84 31.15
N GLU A 238 -4.62 11.14 31.12
CA GLU A 238 -5.68 10.19 30.76
C GLU A 238 -5.64 9.74 29.29
N ARG A 239 -4.76 10.31 28.46
CA ARG A 239 -4.60 9.89 27.06
C ARG A 239 -4.10 8.45 27.01
N ARG A 240 -3.35 8.04 28.04
CA ARG A 240 -2.78 6.71 28.20
C ARG A 240 -3.77 5.70 28.80
N ASP A 241 -4.90 6.17 29.31
CA ASP A 241 -5.96 5.28 29.78
C ASP A 241 -6.81 4.82 28.57
N PRO A 242 -6.86 3.51 28.26
CA PRO A 242 -7.59 3.00 27.10
C PRO A 242 -9.07 3.36 27.11
N TYR A 243 -9.73 3.37 28.26
CA TYR A 243 -11.18 3.52 28.34
C TYR A 243 -11.58 4.99 28.34
N ILE A 244 -10.90 5.82 29.14
CA ILE A 244 -11.15 7.27 29.18
C ILE A 244 -10.84 7.89 27.82
N SER A 245 -9.71 7.53 27.19
CA SER A 245 -9.37 8.04 25.86
C SER A 245 -10.32 7.57 24.76
N THR A 246 -10.94 6.38 24.90
CA THR A 246 -11.97 5.88 23.97
C THR A 246 -13.27 6.65 24.10
N VAL A 247 -13.72 6.95 25.32
CA VAL A 247 -14.89 7.83 25.54
C VAL A 247 -14.61 9.22 24.98
N ALA A 248 -13.39 9.76 25.17
CA ALA A 248 -12.99 11.02 24.58
C ALA A 248 -13.01 10.98 23.03
N ALA A 249 -12.49 9.91 22.42
CA ALA A 249 -12.53 9.71 20.97
C ALA A 249 -13.97 9.64 20.44
N ALA A 250 -14.85 8.90 21.11
CA ALA A 250 -16.26 8.83 20.76
C ALA A 250 -16.92 10.23 20.81
N ARG A 251 -16.67 11.01 21.86
CA ARG A 251 -17.19 12.39 21.98
C ARG A 251 -16.68 13.31 20.88
N LEU A 252 -15.38 13.26 20.57
CA LEU A 252 -14.78 14.06 19.50
C LEU A 252 -15.35 13.68 18.12
N LEU A 253 -15.38 12.39 17.78
CA LEU A 253 -15.91 11.91 16.51
C LEU A 253 -17.40 12.25 16.35
N LYS A 254 -18.18 12.14 17.43
CA LYS A 254 -19.59 12.56 17.44
C LYS A 254 -19.73 14.05 17.14
N LYS A 255 -18.88 14.89 17.74
CA LYS A 255 -18.86 16.34 17.47
C LYS A 255 -18.51 16.62 16.00
N ASN A 256 -17.42 16.02 15.50
CA ASN A 256 -17.00 16.20 14.12
C ASN A 256 -18.10 15.79 13.13
N TYR A 257 -18.77 14.65 13.36
CA TYR A 257 -19.88 14.22 12.53
C TYR A 257 -21.10 15.15 12.65
N ALA A 258 -21.39 15.69 13.84
CA ALA A 258 -22.47 16.65 14.01
C ALA A 258 -22.26 17.92 13.17
N GLU A 259 -21.01 18.36 12.99
CA GLU A 259 -20.63 19.53 12.19
C GLU A 259 -20.57 19.21 10.69
N LEU A 260 -20.00 18.06 10.31
CA LEU A 260 -19.66 17.73 8.92
C LEU A 260 -20.66 16.83 8.20
N LYS A 261 -21.53 16.14 8.95
CA LYS A 261 -22.59 15.23 8.48
C LYS A 261 -22.13 14.04 7.60
N GLU A 262 -20.82 13.86 7.42
CA GLU A 262 -20.23 12.75 6.67
C GLU A 262 -19.03 12.17 7.42
N TRP A 263 -18.97 10.84 7.55
CA TRP A 263 -17.88 10.16 8.25
C TRP A 263 -16.49 10.36 7.63
N PRO A 264 -16.31 10.30 6.30
CA PRO A 264 -15.01 10.56 5.69
C PRO A 264 -14.44 11.93 6.08
N LEU A 265 -15.29 12.96 6.12
CA LEU A 265 -14.90 14.29 6.57
C LEU A 265 -14.65 14.33 8.08
N ALA A 266 -15.52 13.70 8.88
CA ALA A 266 -15.39 13.67 10.33
C ALA A 266 -14.11 12.96 10.81
N ILE A 267 -13.71 11.87 10.15
CA ILE A 267 -12.44 11.18 10.38
C ILE A 267 -11.26 12.03 9.92
N THR A 268 -11.38 12.70 8.77
CA THR A 268 -10.32 13.59 8.29
C THR A 268 -10.09 14.76 9.27
N ALA A 269 -11.15 15.30 9.87
CA ALA A 269 -11.07 16.35 10.89
C ALA A 269 -10.59 15.85 12.26
N TYR A 270 -10.56 14.52 12.48
CA TYR A 270 -9.98 13.93 13.69
C TYR A 270 -8.44 13.96 13.65
N ASN A 271 -7.86 13.82 12.45
CA ASN A 271 -6.42 13.82 12.17
C ASN A 271 -5.86 15.23 11.94
#